data_AF-A0A939DSC5-F1
#
_entry.id   AF-A0A939DSC5-F1
#
_cell.length_a   1.000
_cell.length_b   1.000
_cell.length_c   1.000
_cell.angle_alpha   90.00
_cell.angle_beta   90.00
_cell.angle_gamma   90.00
#
_symmetry.space_group_name_H-M   'P 1'
#
loop_
_entity.id
_entity.type
_entity.pdbx_description
1 polymer ?
#
loop_
_entity_poly.entity_id
_entity_poly.type
_entity_poly.pdbx_seq_one_letter_code
_entity_poly.pdbx_strand_id
1 'polypeptide(L)'
;LIEVWNTSGEIVKSLAKLPSGETIPKGFDSVREGPRDVHWRADVAATLVWAEAQDGGNMSVDVPHHDALFSLAAPFKAAPSEMLRLERRYSGIQWGNQGLAVVSEWRFADRTLRSWKFQPANPQADWVL
;
A
#
# COMPACT_ATOMS: atom_id res chain seq x y z
N LEU A 1 -7.94 -13.11 -6.04
CA LEU A 1 -8.49 -12.15 -7.02
C LEU A 1 -8.97 -10.94 -6.24
N ILE A 2 -8.71 -9.73 -6.73
CA ILE A 2 -9.15 -8.48 -6.10
C ILE A 2 -9.88 -7.68 -7.17
N GLU A 3 -11.15 -7.35 -6.89
CA GLU A 3 -12.06 -6.70 -7.83
C GLU A 3 -12.82 -5.58 -7.15
N VAL A 4 -13.24 -4.61 -7.96
CA VAL A 4 -14.10 -3.51 -7.58
C VAL A 4 -15.42 -3.66 -8.30
N TRP A 5 -16.49 -3.61 -7.54
CA TRP A 5 -17.85 -3.80 -8.01
C TRP A 5 -18.63 -2.50 -7.79
N ASN A 6 -19.49 -2.14 -8.74
CA ASN A 6 -20.43 -1.04 -8.55
C ASN A 6 -21.68 -1.51 -7.80
N THR A 7 -22.57 -0.57 -7.48
CA THR A 7 -23.84 -0.86 -6.78
C THR A 7 -24.82 -1.71 -7.59
N SER A 8 -24.63 -1.82 -8.91
CA SER A 8 -25.41 -2.70 -9.80
C SER A 8 -24.87 -4.13 -9.83
N GLY A 9 -23.77 -4.42 -9.14
CA GLY A 9 -23.13 -5.74 -9.12
C GLY A 9 -22.19 -6.00 -10.30
N GLU A 10 -21.81 -4.97 -11.06
CA GLU A 10 -20.91 -5.09 -12.20
C GLU A 10 -19.46 -4.85 -11.78
N ILE A 11 -18.53 -5.64 -12.32
CA ILE A 11 -17.09 -5.45 -12.10
C ILE A 11 -16.63 -4.23 -12.89
N VAL A 12 -16.23 -3.17 -12.18
CA VAL A 12 -15.70 -1.94 -12.78
C VAL A 12 -14.17 -1.93 -12.85
N LYS A 13 -13.51 -2.80 -12.08
CA LYS A 13 -12.05 -2.99 -12.14
C LYS A 13 -11.66 -4.36 -11.60
N SER A 14 -10.83 -5.10 -12.35
CA SER A 14 -10.02 -6.17 -11.79
C SER A 14 -8.66 -5.60 -11.40
N LEU A 15 -8.38 -5.48 -10.10
CA LEU A 15 -7.15 -4.85 -9.61
C LEU A 15 -5.98 -5.82 -9.72
N ALA A 16 -6.16 -7.07 -9.27
CA ALA A 16 -5.11 -8.08 -9.31
C ALA A 16 -5.63 -9.51 -9.26
N LYS A 17 -4.95 -10.39 -9.99
CA LYS A 17 -5.01 -11.84 -9.80
C LYS A 17 -3.72 -12.31 -9.14
N LEU A 18 -3.70 -12.30 -7.81
CA LEU A 18 -2.50 -12.63 -7.04
C LEU A 18 -2.06 -14.11 -7.24
N PRO A 19 -0.74 -14.40 -7.31
CA PRO A 19 -0.17 -15.76 -7.48
C PRO A 19 -0.35 -16.61 -6.21
N SER A 20 -0.31 -17.94 -6.20
CA SER A 20 -0.54 -18.73 -4.96
C SER A 20 0.26 -18.23 -3.75
N GLY A 21 -0.32 -18.30 -2.54
CA GLY A 21 0.35 -17.90 -1.29
C GLY A 21 1.36 -18.93 -0.77
N GLU A 22 1.41 -20.11 -1.36
CA GLU A 22 2.34 -21.18 -0.95
C GLU A 22 3.80 -20.86 -1.26
N THR A 23 4.05 -19.91 -2.17
CA THR A 23 5.39 -19.50 -2.60
C THR A 23 5.91 -18.25 -1.88
N ILE A 24 5.24 -17.82 -0.80
CA ILE A 24 5.73 -16.68 0.00
C ILE A 24 7.12 -17.03 0.57
N PRO A 25 8.12 -16.14 0.42
CA PRO A 25 9.45 -16.36 0.98
C PRO A 25 9.39 -16.63 2.49
N LYS A 26 10.29 -17.49 2.98
CA LYS A 26 10.39 -17.74 4.42
C LYS A 26 10.94 -16.51 5.15
N GLY A 27 10.53 -16.33 6.40
CA GLY A 27 11.01 -15.25 7.27
C GLY A 27 9.89 -14.35 7.76
N PHE A 28 10.11 -13.71 8.91
CA PHE A 28 9.19 -12.68 9.39
C PHE A 28 9.20 -11.47 8.45
N ASP A 29 8.05 -10.81 8.32
CA ASP A 29 7.78 -9.72 7.38
C ASP A 29 7.93 -10.06 5.89
N SER A 30 8.21 -11.31 5.52
CA SER A 30 8.06 -11.75 4.13
C SER A 30 6.57 -11.83 3.77
N VAL A 31 6.24 -11.35 2.57
CA VAL A 31 4.86 -11.18 2.12
C VAL A 31 4.68 -11.74 0.71
N ARG A 32 3.43 -11.89 0.29
CA ARG A 32 3.10 -12.24 -1.09
C ARG A 32 3.36 -11.05 -2.01
N GLU A 33 3.84 -11.34 -3.21
CA GLU A 33 3.96 -10.32 -4.27
C GLU A 33 2.60 -9.81 -4.75
N GLY A 34 2.61 -8.56 -5.24
CA GLY A 34 1.45 -7.85 -5.75
C GLY A 34 0.67 -7.07 -4.67
N PRO A 35 -0.52 -6.54 -5.02
CA PRO A 35 -1.32 -5.71 -4.12
C PRO A 35 -1.69 -6.40 -2.82
N ARG A 36 -1.30 -5.78 -1.70
CA ARG A 36 -1.62 -6.17 -0.32
C ARG A 36 -2.27 -5.00 0.42
N ASP A 37 -3.05 -5.32 1.45
CA ASP A 37 -3.73 -4.34 2.30
C ASP A 37 -4.59 -3.34 1.50
N VAL A 38 -5.31 -3.84 0.49
CA VAL A 38 -6.17 -3.03 -0.36
C VAL A 38 -7.34 -2.47 0.45
N HIS A 39 -7.50 -1.15 0.47
CA HIS A 39 -8.57 -0.46 1.17
C HIS A 39 -8.98 0.83 0.45
N TRP A 40 -10.11 1.39 0.87
CA TRP A 40 -10.56 2.70 0.40
C TRP A 40 -9.89 3.80 1.21
N ARG A 41 -9.40 4.82 0.52
CA ARG A 41 -8.98 6.06 1.16
C ARG A 41 -10.21 6.76 1.75
N ALA A 42 -10.17 7.12 3.03
CA ALA A 42 -11.37 7.53 3.76
C ALA A 42 -11.74 9.02 3.58
N ASP A 43 -10.80 9.86 3.13
CA ASP A 43 -10.99 11.32 3.01
C ASP A 43 -11.31 11.80 1.58
N VAL A 44 -11.30 10.91 0.58
CA VAL A 44 -11.66 11.24 -0.81
C VAL A 44 -12.55 10.15 -1.43
N ALA A 45 -13.39 10.54 -2.38
CA ALA A 45 -14.34 9.62 -3.00
C ALA A 45 -13.62 8.48 -3.76
N ALA A 46 -14.14 7.27 -3.59
CA ALA A 46 -13.86 6.08 -4.42
C ALA A 46 -12.40 5.96 -4.93
N THR A 47 -11.44 6.10 -4.02
CA THR A 47 -10.01 5.97 -4.33
C THR A 47 -9.45 4.77 -3.58
N LEU A 48 -8.93 3.80 -4.34
CA LEU A 48 -8.25 2.63 -3.79
C LEU A 48 -6.85 3.01 -3.36
N VAL A 49 -6.38 2.38 -2.28
CA VAL A 49 -4.99 2.42 -1.83
C VAL A 49 -4.57 1.00 -1.45
N TRP A 50 -3.32 0.65 -1.75
CA TRP A 50 -2.72 -0.62 -1.39
C TRP A 50 -1.22 -0.48 -1.27
N ALA A 51 -0.58 -1.47 -0.63
CA ALA A 51 0.87 -1.60 -0.62
C ALA A 51 1.32 -2.69 -1.61
N GLU A 52 2.54 -2.56 -2.12
CA GLU A 52 3.23 -3.63 -2.85
C GLU A 52 4.68 -3.73 -2.37
N ALA A 53 5.14 -4.97 -2.18
CA ALA A 53 6.52 -5.25 -1.83
C ALA A 53 7.47 -4.95 -2.98
N GLN A 54 8.59 -4.30 -2.67
CA GLN A 54 9.61 -3.86 -3.64
C GLN A 54 10.82 -4.81 -3.72
N ASP A 55 10.79 -5.88 -2.93
CA ASP A 55 11.85 -6.87 -2.74
C ASP A 55 11.40 -8.29 -3.14
N GLY A 56 10.41 -8.40 -4.03
CA GLY A 56 9.78 -9.68 -4.37
C GLY A 56 9.08 -10.33 -3.16
N GLY A 57 8.72 -9.55 -2.14
CA GLY A 57 8.13 -10.04 -0.91
C GLY A 57 9.09 -10.73 0.04
N ASN A 58 10.41 -10.73 -0.24
CA ASN A 58 11.42 -11.34 0.60
C ASN A 58 12.14 -10.30 1.46
N MET A 59 11.80 -10.25 2.75
CA MET A 59 12.40 -9.30 3.70
C MET A 59 13.92 -9.46 3.87
N SER A 60 14.51 -10.58 3.46
CA SER A 60 15.97 -10.77 3.53
C SER A 60 16.75 -10.09 2.41
N VAL A 61 16.08 -9.61 1.36
CA VAL A 61 16.74 -8.90 0.26
C VAL A 61 17.02 -7.46 0.70
N ASP A 62 18.27 -7.05 0.60
CA ASP A 62 18.70 -5.70 0.95
C ASP A 62 18.27 -4.70 -0.13
N VAL A 63 17.27 -3.88 0.19
CA VAL A 63 16.74 -2.80 -0.65
C VAL A 63 16.48 -1.56 0.21
N PRO A 64 16.56 -0.34 -0.35
CA PRO A 64 16.32 0.88 0.41
C PRO A 64 14.85 1.02 0.89
N HIS A 65 13.91 0.41 0.18
CA HIS A 65 12.49 0.43 0.51
C HIS A 65 11.90 -0.95 0.32
N HIS A 66 11.31 -1.51 1.38
CA HIS A 66 10.67 -2.81 1.31
C HIS A 66 9.25 -2.74 0.75
N ASP A 67 8.53 -1.64 0.94
CA ASP A 67 7.17 -1.45 0.39
C ASP A 67 7.01 -0.09 -0.29
N ALA A 68 6.09 -0.03 -1.24
CA ALA A 68 5.53 1.21 -1.77
C ALA A 68 4.01 1.19 -1.66
N LEU A 69 3.40 2.36 -1.45
CA LEU A 69 1.96 2.54 -1.48
C LEU A 69 1.54 3.13 -2.82
N PHE A 70 0.44 2.62 -3.35
CA PHE A 70 -0.15 3.06 -4.60
C PHE A 70 -1.59 3.51 -4.38
N SER A 71 -2.06 4.41 -5.25
CA SER A 71 -3.45 4.83 -5.30
C SER A 71 -4.04 4.76 -6.69
N LEU A 72 -5.34 4.53 -6.77
CA LEU A 72 -6.10 4.58 -8.01
C LEU A 72 -7.52 5.10 -7.75
N ALA A 73 -7.80 6.29 -8.27
CA ALA A 73 -9.11 6.90 -8.19
C ALA A 73 -10.09 6.33 -9.22
N ALA A 74 -11.38 6.30 -8.88
CA ALA A 74 -12.45 6.12 -9.85
C ALA A 74 -12.30 7.15 -11.00
N PRO A 75 -12.59 6.77 -12.26
CA PRO A 75 -13.22 5.53 -12.70
C PRO A 75 -12.25 4.35 -12.91
N PHE A 76 -11.08 4.34 -12.27
CA PHE A 76 -10.08 3.26 -12.28
C PHE A 76 -9.48 2.94 -13.67
N LYS A 77 -9.55 3.91 -14.59
CA LYS A 77 -9.05 3.82 -15.96
C LYS A 77 -7.60 4.27 -16.12
N ALA A 78 -7.10 5.10 -15.21
CA ALA A 78 -5.72 5.56 -15.22
C ALA A 78 -4.76 4.46 -14.73
N ALA A 79 -3.46 4.68 -14.92
CA ALA A 79 -2.43 3.90 -14.24
C ALA A 79 -2.43 4.24 -12.74
N PRO A 80 -2.14 3.27 -11.86
CA PRO A 80 -1.89 3.54 -10.45
C PRO A 80 -0.81 4.61 -10.25
N SER A 81 -1.02 5.51 -9.30
CA SER A 81 -0.02 6.50 -8.90
C SER A 81 0.68 6.02 -7.64
N GLU A 82 2.02 5.96 -7.68
CA GLU A 82 2.82 5.73 -6.48
C GLU A 82 2.66 6.93 -5.53
N MET A 83 2.29 6.66 -4.29
CA MET A 83 2.11 7.67 -3.25
C MET A 83 3.42 7.88 -2.49
N LEU A 84 4.00 6.79 -1.99
CA LEU A 84 5.17 6.85 -1.13
C LEU A 84 5.89 5.50 -1.06
N ARG A 85 7.13 5.53 -0.58
CA ARG A 85 7.96 4.34 -0.31
C ARG A 85 8.32 4.28 1.15
N LEU A 86 8.31 3.08 1.71
CA LEU A 86 8.61 2.81 3.10
C LEU A 86 9.88 1.96 3.16
N GLU A 87 10.79 2.34 4.06
CA GLU A 87 11.98 1.52 4.32
C GLU A 87 11.55 0.13 4.77
N ARG A 88 10.48 -0.01 5.56
CA ARG A 88 10.00 -1.26 6.17
C ARG A 88 8.63 -1.68 5.61
N ARG A 89 8.04 -2.77 6.12
CA ARG A 89 6.69 -3.18 5.69
C ARG A 89 5.65 -2.20 6.15
N TYR A 90 4.77 -1.84 5.23
CA TYR A 90 3.54 -1.14 5.52
C TYR A 90 2.73 -1.87 6.59
N SER A 91 2.26 -1.11 7.58
CA SER A 91 1.52 -1.59 8.75
C SER A 91 0.23 -0.80 8.99
N GLY A 92 -0.24 -0.03 8.01
CA GLY A 92 -1.50 0.71 8.08
C GLY A 92 -1.33 2.21 7.88
N ILE A 93 -2.48 2.85 7.68
CA ILE A 93 -2.58 4.28 7.45
C ILE A 93 -3.84 4.82 8.13
N GLN A 94 -3.71 5.98 8.76
CA GLN A 94 -4.81 6.75 9.28
C GLN A 94 -5.01 7.98 8.40
N TRP A 95 -6.14 8.05 7.72
CA TRP A 95 -6.50 9.17 6.88
C TRP A 95 -7.12 10.28 7.73
N GLY A 96 -6.61 11.50 7.57
CA GLY A 96 -7.23 12.71 8.11
C GLY A 96 -7.94 13.48 7.00
N ASN A 97 -7.15 14.18 6.19
CA ASN A 97 -7.62 14.95 5.04
C ASN A 97 -6.53 15.03 3.97
N GLN A 98 -6.76 15.86 2.94
CA GLN A 98 -5.82 16.05 1.84
C GLN A 98 -4.42 16.52 2.25
N GLY A 99 -4.28 17.20 3.39
CA GLY A 99 -3.01 17.69 3.92
C GLY A 99 -2.44 16.87 5.08
N LEU A 100 -3.13 15.83 5.54
CA LEU A 100 -2.65 15.00 6.66
C LEU A 100 -3.15 13.57 6.58
N ALA A 101 -2.21 12.65 6.58
CA ALA A 101 -2.41 11.27 6.98
C ALA A 101 -1.18 10.78 7.76
N VAL A 102 -1.38 9.75 8.58
CA VAL A 102 -0.30 9.11 9.33
C VAL A 102 -0.13 7.69 8.80
N VAL A 103 1.00 7.44 8.12
CA VAL A 103 1.36 6.11 7.62
C VAL A 103 2.27 5.43 8.63
N SER A 104 2.09 4.13 8.84
CA SER A 104 2.92 3.35 9.76
C SER A 104 3.61 2.20 9.03
N GLU A 105 4.81 1.89 9.47
CA GLU A 105 5.63 0.78 8.98
C GLU A 105 6.18 -0.02 10.16
N TRP A 106 6.36 -1.32 9.96
CA TRP A 106 6.75 -2.28 10.99
C TRP A 106 7.96 -3.10 10.53
N ARG A 107 8.82 -3.43 11.49
CA ARG A 107 9.87 -4.44 11.33
C ARG A 107 9.87 -5.39 12.52
N PHE A 108 9.80 -6.68 12.24
CA PHE A 108 9.73 -7.73 13.25
C PHE A 108 11.07 -7.94 13.96
N ALA A 109 12.20 -7.79 13.25
CA ALA A 109 13.52 -8.05 13.80
C ALA A 109 13.84 -7.16 15.02
N ASP A 110 13.42 -5.89 15.00
CA ASP A 110 13.60 -4.92 16.10
C ASP A 110 12.30 -4.60 16.84
N ARG A 111 11.19 -5.26 16.47
CA ARG A 111 9.84 -5.07 17.05
C ARG A 111 9.39 -3.62 17.08
N THR A 112 9.81 -2.82 16.09
CA THR A 112 9.56 -1.38 16.08
C THR A 112 8.53 -1.00 15.02
N LEU A 113 7.51 -0.28 15.47
CA LEU A 113 6.57 0.47 14.64
C LEU A 113 7.11 1.90 14.49
N ARG A 114 7.22 2.38 13.26
CA ARG A 114 7.48 3.80 12.97
C ARG A 114 6.25 4.39 12.29
N SER A 115 5.92 5.63 12.62
CA SER A 115 4.81 6.36 12.02
C SER A 115 5.31 7.69 11.49
N TRP A 116 4.75 8.10 10.35
CA TRP A 116 5.17 9.29 9.61
C TRP A 116 3.95 10.10 9.23
N LYS A 117 4.03 11.43 9.37
CA LYS A 117 3.03 12.32 8.75
C LYS A 117 3.41 12.51 7.29
N PHE A 118 2.41 12.43 6.43
CA PHE A 118 2.57 12.78 5.02
C PHE A 118 1.34 13.54 4.53
N GLN A 119 1.50 14.27 3.43
CA GLN A 119 0.43 15.04 2.79
C GLN A 119 -0.11 14.28 1.57
N PRO A 120 -1.29 13.65 1.64
CA PRO A 120 -1.76 12.82 0.54
C PRO A 120 -2.02 13.54 -0.78
N ALA A 121 -2.33 14.84 -0.76
CA ALA A 121 -2.53 15.64 -1.97
C ALA A 121 -1.22 16.14 -2.59
N ASN A 122 -0.10 16.10 -1.84
CA ASN A 122 1.22 16.39 -2.35
C ASN A 122 2.23 15.35 -1.82
N PRO A 123 2.25 14.14 -2.38
CA PRO A 123 3.07 13.05 -1.85
C PRO A 123 4.58 13.28 -1.99
N GLN A 124 5.00 14.30 -2.76
CA GLN A 124 6.40 14.71 -2.90
C GLN A 124 6.83 15.75 -1.85
N ALA A 125 5.94 16.24 -0.99
CA ALA A 125 6.29 17.13 0.10
C ALA A 125 7.16 16.42 1.16
N ASP A 126 8.05 17.17 1.81
CA ASP A 126 8.96 16.63 2.82
C ASP A 126 8.22 15.92 3.97
N TRP A 127 8.80 14.82 4.41
CA TRP A 127 8.27 13.96 5.46
C TRP A 127 8.54 14.60 6.82
N VAL A 128 7.51 14.78 7.63
CA VAL A 128 7.66 15.38 8.97
C VAL A 128 7.32 14.34 10.03
N LEU A 129 8.20 14.20 11.03
CA LEU A 129 7.97 13.38 12.22
C LEU A 129 6.71 13.83 12.99
#